data_AF-A0A832Y088-F1
#
_entry.id   AF-A0A832Y088-F1
#
_cell.length_a   1.000
_cell.length_b   1.000
_cell.length_c   1.000
_cell.angle_alpha   90.00
_cell.angle_beta   90.00
_cell.angle_gamma   90.00
#
_symmetry.space_group_name_H-M   'P 1'
#
loop_
_entity.id
_entity.type
_entity.pdbx_description
1 polymer ?
#
loop_
_entity_poly.entity_id
_entity_poly.type
_entity_poly.pdbx_seq_one_letter_code
_entity_poly.pdbx_strand_id
1 'polypeptide(L)'
;MGQTTFEFGTETIEPEEPQVGHPKSEKKEAKKKVTAKETKAHQLAKELRDIPVSEFFEQNRHILGFDNPTHSLITAVKEGVDNSLDACEQAGILPELKIELGILARDELSIAIEDNGPGIIEQNVPNVFGRLLYGSRFGSGKQSRGQQGIGISAAIMYGQLTTGRSATISTRISEEHLAIRITMKLDTRNNRGNV
;
A
#
# COMPACT_ATOMS: atom_id res chain seq x y z
N MET A 1 25.59 23.82 -20.85
CA MET A 1 24.80 22.61 -20.55
C MET A 1 25.34 22.08 -19.23
N GLY A 2 24.54 22.05 -18.17
CA GLY A 2 24.97 21.41 -16.92
C GLY A 2 24.87 19.91 -17.09
N GLN A 3 25.95 19.17 -16.86
CA GLN A 3 25.89 17.72 -16.72
C GLN A 3 25.32 17.41 -15.34
N THR A 4 24.26 16.59 -15.30
CA THR A 4 23.82 15.95 -14.06
C THR A 4 24.77 14.77 -13.81
N THR A 5 25.70 14.93 -12.87
CA THR A 5 26.59 13.86 -12.43
C THR A 5 25.89 13.10 -11.30
N PHE A 6 25.77 11.78 -11.43
CA PHE A 6 25.30 10.90 -10.37
C PHE A 6 26.52 10.29 -9.70
N GLU A 7 26.82 10.74 -8.47
CA GLU A 7 27.83 10.10 -7.62
C GLU A 7 27.12 9.21 -6.59
N PHE A 8 27.36 7.91 -6.64
CA PHE A 8 26.91 6.98 -5.62
C PHE A 8 27.94 6.99 -4.48
N GLY A 9 27.71 7.80 -3.46
CA GLY A 9 28.52 7.80 -2.24
C GLY A 9 28.34 6.48 -1.49
N THR A 10 29.43 5.78 -1.19
CA THR A 10 29.45 4.57 -0.35
C THR A 10 29.59 4.93 1.13
N GLU A 11 28.85 5.92 1.61
CA GLU A 11 28.84 6.26 3.03
C GLU A 11 27.71 5.50 3.71
N THR A 12 28.10 4.53 4.54
CA THR A 12 27.23 3.94 5.55
C THR A 12 26.80 5.04 6.50
N ILE A 13 25.60 5.58 6.28
CA ILE A 13 24.96 6.50 7.22
C ILE A 13 24.46 5.66 8.40
N GLU A 14 25.21 5.66 9.50
CA GLU A 14 24.68 5.19 10.77
C GLU A 14 23.56 6.13 11.22
N PRO A 15 22.39 5.64 11.67
CA PRO A 15 21.29 6.50 12.07
C PRO A 15 21.62 7.19 13.41
N GLU A 16 21.83 8.50 13.38
CA GLU A 16 21.89 9.34 14.59
C GLU A 16 20.51 9.39 15.28
N GLU A 17 20.47 9.13 16.59
CA GLU A 17 19.26 9.29 17.40
C GLU A 17 18.85 10.78 17.50
N PRO A 18 17.55 11.11 17.40
CA PRO A 18 17.10 12.49 17.40
C PRO A 18 17.19 13.11 18.81
N GLN A 19 18.18 13.98 19.02
CA GLN A 19 18.26 14.82 20.22
C GLN A 19 17.28 16.00 20.11
N VAL A 20 16.31 16.06 21.02
CA VAL A 20 15.34 17.18 21.14
C VAL A 20 15.99 18.33 21.92
N GLY A 21 16.41 19.38 21.22
CA GLY A 21 16.94 20.61 21.80
C GLY A 21 15.94 21.78 21.75
N HIS A 22 15.68 22.40 22.90
CA HIS A 22 14.83 23.60 23.03
C HIS A 22 15.39 24.83 22.27
N PRO A 23 14.54 25.72 21.73
CA PRO A 23 14.96 26.83 20.89
C PRO A 23 15.57 27.97 21.72
N LYS A 24 16.82 28.35 21.42
CA LYS A 24 17.39 29.65 21.81
C LYS A 24 17.33 30.61 20.61
N SER A 25 16.91 31.84 20.91
CA SER A 25 16.67 32.92 19.98
C SER A 25 17.96 33.45 19.35
N GLU A 26 18.00 33.53 18.02
CA GLU A 26 19.02 34.28 17.29
C GLU A 26 18.40 35.28 16.31
N LYS A 27 19.14 36.39 16.14
CA LYS A 27 18.69 37.69 15.66
C LYS A 27 18.41 37.70 14.15
N LYS A 28 17.41 38.50 13.75
CA LYS A 28 17.03 38.75 12.35
C LYS A 28 18.09 39.59 11.63
N GLU A 29 18.81 39.00 10.69
CA GLU A 29 19.51 39.74 9.63
C GLU A 29 18.65 39.81 8.36
N ALA A 30 18.51 41.02 7.82
CA ALA A 30 17.67 41.33 6.68
C ALA A 30 18.24 40.78 5.36
N LYS A 31 17.61 39.76 4.80
CA LYS A 31 17.95 39.22 3.47
C LYS A 31 17.44 40.15 2.36
N LYS A 32 18.37 40.73 1.59
CA LYS A 32 18.13 41.40 0.30
C LYS A 32 17.39 40.45 -0.66
N LYS A 33 16.21 40.84 -1.16
CA LYS A 33 15.47 40.12 -2.21
C LYS A 33 16.22 40.21 -3.54
N VAL A 34 16.92 39.14 -3.91
CA VAL A 34 17.40 38.95 -5.29
C VAL A 34 16.24 38.31 -6.06
N THR A 35 15.70 39.02 -7.05
CA THR A 35 14.70 38.47 -7.98
C THR A 35 15.37 37.39 -8.83
N ALA A 36 15.21 36.13 -8.43
CA ALA A 36 15.72 34.98 -9.17
C ALA A 36 14.98 34.88 -10.53
N LYS A 37 15.72 35.01 -11.63
CA LYS A 37 15.19 34.84 -12.99
C LYS A 37 14.84 33.36 -13.18
N GLU A 38 13.57 33.04 -13.42
CA GLU A 38 13.13 31.66 -13.65
C GLU A 38 13.88 31.05 -14.85
N THR A 39 14.60 29.97 -14.62
CA THR A 39 15.33 29.24 -15.66
C THR A 39 14.43 28.18 -16.30
N LYS A 40 14.80 27.64 -17.47
CA LYS A 40 14.09 26.50 -18.09
C LYS A 40 13.97 25.30 -17.14
N ALA A 41 14.95 25.09 -16.25
CA ALA A 41 14.87 24.04 -15.24
C ALA A 41 13.74 24.29 -14.22
N HIS A 42 13.49 25.55 -13.83
CA HIS A 42 12.35 25.90 -12.97
C HIS A 42 11.00 25.71 -13.70
N GLN A 43 10.97 25.93 -15.01
CA GLN A 43 9.77 25.69 -15.83
C GLN A 43 9.49 24.19 -15.96
N LEU A 44 10.50 23.38 -16.30
CA LEU A 44 10.37 21.91 -16.36
C LEU A 44 10.03 21.31 -15.00
N ALA A 45 10.57 21.84 -13.90
CA ALA A 45 10.23 21.40 -12.55
C ALA A 45 8.76 21.66 -12.18
N LYS A 46 8.12 22.69 -12.75
CA LYS A 46 6.69 22.96 -12.55
C LYS A 46 5.79 21.96 -13.29
N GLU A 47 6.30 21.28 -14.30
CA GLU A 47 5.57 20.25 -15.05
C GLU A 47 5.66 18.86 -14.37
N LEU A 48 6.60 18.69 -13.43
CA LEU A 48 6.67 17.48 -12.62
C LEU A 48 5.43 17.41 -11.71
N ARG A 49 4.70 16.29 -11.82
CA ARG A 49 3.53 16.00 -10.99
C ARG A 49 3.63 14.60 -10.43
N ASP A 50 3.18 14.43 -9.19
CA ASP A 50 2.94 13.10 -8.64
C ASP A 50 1.76 12.46 -9.35
N ILE A 51 1.93 11.20 -9.77
CA ILE A 51 0.86 10.43 -10.39
C ILE A 51 0.07 9.72 -9.27
N PRO A 52 -1.26 9.92 -9.20
CA PRO A 52 -2.11 9.18 -8.29
C PRO A 52 -1.94 7.67 -8.47
N VAL A 53 -2.01 6.92 -7.37
CA VAL A 53 -1.80 5.48 -7.42
C VAL A 53 -2.85 4.77 -8.27
N SER A 54 -4.07 5.30 -8.36
CA SER A 54 -5.06 4.78 -9.32
C SER A 54 -4.72 5.04 -10.77
N GLU A 55 -4.13 6.19 -11.11
CA GLU A 55 -3.71 6.48 -12.48
C GLU A 55 -2.58 5.53 -12.87
N PHE A 56 -1.64 5.27 -11.96
CA PHE A 56 -0.63 4.23 -12.13
C PHE A 56 -1.27 2.84 -12.29
N PHE A 57 -2.25 2.49 -11.46
CA PHE A 57 -2.94 1.20 -11.52
C PHE A 57 -3.66 1.01 -12.85
N GLU A 58 -4.48 1.98 -13.28
CA GLU A 58 -5.24 1.93 -14.52
C GLU A 58 -4.33 1.80 -15.75
N GLN A 59 -3.23 2.56 -15.79
CA GLN A 59 -2.25 2.50 -16.88
C GLN A 59 -1.46 1.19 -16.90
N ASN A 60 -1.25 0.55 -15.74
CA ASN A 60 -0.37 -0.61 -15.58
C ASN A 60 -1.10 -1.88 -15.11
N ARG A 61 -2.42 -1.97 -15.33
CA ARG A 61 -3.24 -3.13 -14.92
C ARG A 61 -2.64 -4.49 -15.33
N HIS A 62 -2.05 -4.55 -16.51
CA HIS A 62 -1.45 -5.76 -17.06
C HIS A 62 -0.22 -6.23 -16.27
N ILE A 63 0.60 -5.30 -15.77
CA ILE A 63 1.77 -5.60 -14.94
C ILE A 63 1.34 -6.19 -13.60
N LEU A 64 0.17 -5.78 -13.10
CA LEU A 64 -0.37 -6.19 -11.81
C LEU A 64 -1.26 -7.44 -11.89
N GLY A 65 -1.46 -8.02 -13.08
CA GLY A 65 -2.26 -9.23 -13.27
C GLY A 65 -3.78 -9.01 -13.30
N PHE A 66 -4.22 -7.79 -13.66
CA PHE A 66 -5.63 -7.39 -13.77
C PHE A 66 -6.02 -6.96 -15.20
N ASP A 67 -5.43 -7.61 -16.20
CA ASP A 67 -5.65 -7.35 -17.63
C ASP A 67 -7.01 -7.88 -18.12
N ASN A 68 -7.40 -9.09 -17.71
CA ASN A 68 -8.66 -9.73 -18.11
C ASN A 68 -9.41 -10.35 -16.91
N PRO A 69 -10.74 -10.58 -16.99
CA PRO A 69 -11.53 -11.04 -15.84
C PRO A 69 -11.06 -12.37 -15.25
N THR A 70 -10.69 -13.34 -16.09
CA THR A 70 -10.23 -14.67 -15.64
C THR A 70 -8.93 -14.56 -14.85
N HIS A 71 -7.95 -13.83 -15.40
CA HIS A 71 -6.68 -13.62 -14.73
C HIS A 71 -6.83 -12.77 -13.47
N SER A 72 -7.69 -11.75 -13.50
CA SER A 72 -8.02 -10.91 -12.34
C SER A 72 -8.58 -11.72 -11.17
N LEU A 73 -9.47 -12.68 -11.46
CA LEU A 73 -10.01 -13.59 -10.46
C LEU A 73 -8.91 -14.46 -9.83
N ILE A 74 -8.07 -15.08 -10.67
CA ILE A 74 -6.96 -15.94 -10.21
C ILE A 74 -5.98 -15.13 -9.36
N THR A 75 -5.57 -13.96 -9.83
CA THR A 75 -4.67 -13.04 -9.12
C THR A 75 -5.26 -12.65 -7.77
N ALA A 76 -6.53 -12.23 -7.71
CA ALA A 76 -7.17 -11.83 -6.45
C ALA A 76 -7.22 -12.98 -5.43
N VAL A 77 -7.58 -14.19 -5.88
CA VAL A 77 -7.59 -15.38 -5.00
C VAL A 77 -6.18 -15.71 -4.53
N LYS A 78 -5.20 -15.75 -5.43
CA LYS A 78 -3.80 -16.05 -5.12
C LYS A 78 -3.23 -15.06 -4.11
N GLU A 79 -3.42 -13.76 -4.30
CA GLU A 79 -2.91 -12.74 -3.37
C GLU A 79 -3.57 -12.80 -1.99
N GLY A 80 -4.86 -13.14 -1.92
CA GLY A 80 -5.53 -13.36 -0.63
C GLY A 80 -5.03 -14.61 0.09
N VAL A 81 -4.94 -15.74 -0.62
CA VAL A 81 -4.44 -17.01 -0.07
C VAL A 81 -2.99 -16.89 0.39
N ASP A 82 -2.13 -16.27 -0.41
CA ASP A 82 -0.71 -16.07 -0.05
C ASP A 82 -0.56 -15.22 1.20
N ASN A 83 -1.36 -14.16 1.35
CA ASN A 83 -1.35 -13.34 2.55
C ASN A 83 -1.80 -14.09 3.80
N SER A 84 -2.85 -14.91 3.69
CA SER A 84 -3.35 -15.75 4.78
C SER A 84 -2.32 -16.82 5.18
N LEU A 85 -1.71 -17.50 4.21
CA LEU A 85 -0.65 -18.48 4.47
C LEU A 85 0.56 -17.85 5.14
N ASP A 86 1.05 -16.73 4.61
CA ASP A 86 2.19 -16.02 5.18
C ASP A 86 1.87 -15.47 6.59
N ALA A 87 0.61 -15.14 6.90
CA ALA A 87 0.20 -14.71 8.24
C ALA A 87 0.21 -15.88 9.24
N CYS A 88 -0.30 -17.04 8.84
CA CYS A 88 -0.28 -18.26 9.67
C CYS A 88 1.17 -18.73 9.92
N GLU A 89 2.00 -18.74 8.87
CA GLU A 89 3.40 -19.15 8.93
C GLU A 89 4.21 -18.27 9.90
N GLN A 90 4.02 -16.95 9.84
CA GLN A 90 4.68 -16.01 10.76
C GLN A 90 4.26 -16.19 12.23
N ALA A 91 3.03 -16.66 12.46
CA ALA A 91 2.50 -16.92 13.79
C ALA A 91 2.77 -18.36 14.29
N GLY A 92 3.32 -19.24 13.45
CA GLY A 92 3.48 -20.66 13.78
C GLY A 92 2.15 -21.41 13.91
N ILE A 93 1.10 -20.94 13.23
CA ILE A 93 -0.24 -21.53 13.22
C ILE A 93 -0.36 -22.47 12.01
N LEU A 94 -0.92 -23.66 12.22
CA LEU A 94 -1.27 -24.54 11.10
C LEU A 94 -2.44 -23.90 10.33
N PRO A 95 -2.25 -23.56 9.03
CA PRO A 95 -3.24 -22.78 8.30
C PRO A 95 -4.50 -23.60 7.99
N GLU A 96 -5.65 -23.06 8.39
CA GLU A 96 -6.97 -23.46 7.94
C GLU A 96 -7.59 -22.29 7.18
N LEU A 97 -7.82 -22.50 5.88
CA LEU A 97 -8.37 -21.47 5.00
C LEU A 97 -9.69 -21.93 4.41
N LYS A 98 -10.66 -21.01 4.34
CA LYS A 98 -11.92 -21.19 3.63
C LYS A 98 -12.02 -20.14 2.53
N ILE A 99 -12.16 -20.61 1.30
CA ILE A 99 -12.26 -19.77 0.10
C ILE A 99 -13.63 -19.98 -0.53
N GLU A 100 -14.39 -18.90 -0.65
CA GLU A 100 -15.72 -18.91 -1.27
C GLU A 100 -15.76 -17.96 -2.48
N LEU A 101 -16.28 -18.47 -3.59
CA LEU A 101 -16.56 -17.69 -4.79
C LEU A 101 -18.07 -17.67 -5.00
N GLY A 102 -18.63 -16.47 -5.13
CA GLY A 102 -20.05 -16.25 -5.35
C GLY A 102 -20.31 -15.40 -6.59
N ILE A 103 -21.47 -15.58 -7.21
CA ILE A 103 -21.93 -14.72 -8.31
C ILE A 103 -22.93 -13.74 -7.72
N LEU A 104 -22.64 -12.43 -7.81
CA LEU A 104 -23.53 -11.36 -7.34
C LEU A 104 -24.43 -10.83 -8.45
N ALA A 105 -23.90 -10.73 -9.66
CA ALA A 105 -24.62 -10.30 -10.86
C ALA A 105 -23.98 -10.94 -12.10
N ARG A 106 -24.51 -10.63 -13.30
CA ARG A 106 -24.09 -11.26 -14.57
C ARG A 106 -22.57 -11.25 -14.80
N ASP A 107 -21.91 -10.17 -14.41
CA ASP A 107 -20.46 -9.95 -14.58
C ASP A 107 -19.80 -9.49 -13.26
N GLU A 108 -20.42 -9.84 -12.12
CA GLU A 108 -19.93 -9.45 -10.79
C GLU A 108 -19.78 -10.69 -9.90
N LEU A 109 -18.56 -10.87 -9.36
CA LEU A 109 -18.21 -11.97 -8.47
C LEU A 109 -17.88 -11.45 -7.07
N SER A 110 -18.20 -12.23 -6.06
CA SER A 110 -17.70 -12.06 -4.70
C SER A 110 -16.62 -13.09 -4.41
N ILE A 111 -15.51 -12.63 -3.82
CA ILE A 111 -14.43 -13.47 -3.31
C ILE A 111 -14.39 -13.27 -1.81
N ALA A 112 -14.53 -14.35 -1.05
CA ALA A 112 -14.30 -14.34 0.39
C ALA A 112 -13.20 -15.34 0.74
N ILE A 113 -12.23 -14.88 1.54
CA ILE A 113 -11.11 -15.68 2.03
C ILE A 113 -11.08 -15.47 3.54
N GLU A 114 -11.20 -16.57 4.26
CA GLU A 114 -11.16 -16.63 5.72
C GLU A 114 -9.97 -17.51 6.12
N ASP A 115 -9.24 -17.09 7.15
CA ASP A 115 -8.10 -17.81 7.71
C ASP A 115 -8.14 -17.81 9.24
N ASN A 116 -7.44 -18.78 9.84
CA ASN A 116 -7.24 -18.89 11.27
C ASN A 116 -5.94 -18.23 11.76
N GLY A 117 -5.42 -17.25 11.01
CA GLY A 117 -4.20 -16.54 11.36
C GLY A 117 -4.32 -15.65 12.61
N PRO A 118 -3.28 -14.88 12.96
CA PRO A 118 -3.23 -14.06 14.18
C PRO A 118 -4.19 -12.86 14.19
N GLY A 119 -4.90 -12.61 13.08
CA GLY A 119 -5.70 -11.40 12.88
C GLY A 119 -4.85 -10.14 12.71
N ILE A 120 -5.54 -9.00 12.62
CA ILE A 120 -4.94 -7.69 12.38
C ILE A 120 -5.50 -6.71 13.40
N ILE A 121 -4.62 -5.93 14.03
CA ILE A 121 -5.03 -4.84 14.93
C ILE A 121 -5.86 -3.84 14.14
N GLU A 122 -7.04 -3.47 14.66
CA GLU A 122 -8.02 -2.58 14.02
C GLU A 122 -7.41 -1.36 13.35
N GLN A 123 -6.55 -0.65 14.07
CA GLN A 123 -5.89 0.58 13.63
C GLN A 123 -4.99 0.39 12.40
N ASN A 124 -4.51 -0.84 12.18
CA ASN A 124 -3.64 -1.18 11.06
C ASN A 124 -4.41 -1.64 9.83
N VAL A 125 -5.67 -2.07 9.95
CA VAL A 125 -6.50 -2.58 8.84
C VAL A 125 -6.52 -1.61 7.65
N PRO A 126 -6.78 -0.30 7.82
CA PRO A 126 -6.83 0.62 6.67
C PRO A 126 -5.49 0.74 5.93
N ASN A 127 -4.38 0.60 6.64
CA ASN A 127 -3.06 0.68 6.03
C ASN A 127 -2.68 -0.63 5.34
N VAL A 128 -2.99 -1.78 5.95
CA VAL A 128 -2.67 -3.10 5.39
C VAL A 128 -3.40 -3.35 4.07
N PHE A 129 -4.69 -2.98 4.00
CA PHE A 129 -5.52 -3.25 2.81
C PHE A 129 -5.70 -2.04 1.89
N GLY A 130 -5.52 -0.82 2.42
CA GLY A 130 -5.86 0.42 1.71
C GLY A 130 -4.66 1.21 1.20
N ARG A 131 -3.43 0.77 1.50
CA ARG A 131 -2.20 1.42 1.03
C ARG A 131 -1.40 0.45 0.16
N LEU A 132 -1.12 0.86 -1.07
CA LEU A 132 -0.20 0.17 -1.97
C LEU A 132 1.25 0.43 -1.53
N LEU A 133 2.11 -0.58 -1.68
CA LEU A 133 3.51 -0.58 -1.24
C LEU A 133 3.65 -0.44 0.29
N TYR A 134 2.69 -1.01 1.02
CA TYR A 134 2.70 -1.03 2.48
C TYR A 134 2.58 -2.47 2.96
N GLY A 135 3.49 -2.88 3.84
CA GLY A 135 3.46 -4.22 4.40
C GLY A 135 4.64 -4.50 5.31
N SER A 136 4.44 -5.39 6.28
CA SER A 136 5.46 -5.82 7.24
C SER A 136 6.60 -6.64 6.63
N ARG A 137 6.43 -7.10 5.39
CA ARG A 137 7.38 -7.98 4.67
C ARG A 137 8.44 -7.19 3.91
N PHE A 138 8.20 -5.91 3.64
CA PHE A 138 9.11 -5.04 2.89
C PHE A 138 10.43 -4.85 3.66
N GLY A 139 11.55 -5.20 3.05
CA GLY A 139 12.88 -5.03 3.66
C GLY A 139 13.23 -6.01 4.78
N SER A 140 12.40 -7.02 5.05
CA SER A 140 12.62 -7.97 6.15
C SER A 140 13.71 -9.03 5.88
N GLY A 141 14.11 -9.22 4.61
CA GLY A 141 15.08 -10.23 4.20
C GLY A 141 14.61 -11.69 4.38
N LYS A 142 13.36 -11.90 4.84
CA LYS A 142 12.76 -13.22 5.04
C LYS A 142 12.09 -13.71 3.76
N GLN A 143 12.25 -14.99 3.45
CA GLN A 143 11.53 -15.63 2.35
C GLN A 143 10.03 -15.66 2.70
N SER A 144 9.19 -15.16 1.78
CA SER A 144 7.73 -15.19 1.89
C SER A 144 7.12 -15.18 0.49
N ARG A 145 5.82 -15.48 0.37
CA ARG A 145 5.13 -15.49 -0.93
C ARG A 145 4.91 -14.07 -1.45
N GLY A 146 4.59 -13.13 -0.56
CA GLY A 146 4.41 -11.71 -0.87
C GLY A 146 5.63 -10.83 -0.57
N GLN A 147 6.22 -10.20 -1.60
CA GLN A 147 7.45 -9.40 -1.45
C GLN A 147 7.25 -7.87 -1.46
N GLN A 148 6.29 -7.35 -2.25
CA GLN A 148 6.23 -5.90 -2.57
C GLN A 148 5.12 -5.13 -1.83
N GLY A 149 4.20 -5.81 -1.12
CA GLY A 149 3.10 -5.15 -0.39
C GLY A 149 2.05 -4.49 -1.29
N ILE A 150 1.78 -5.09 -2.46
CA ILE A 150 0.83 -4.57 -3.45
C ILE A 150 -0.41 -5.46 -3.66
N GLY A 151 -0.29 -6.77 -3.39
CA GLY A 151 -1.21 -7.79 -3.90
C GLY A 151 -2.67 -7.58 -3.53
N ILE A 152 -2.99 -7.66 -2.23
CA ILE A 152 -4.38 -7.58 -1.79
C ILE A 152 -4.98 -6.18 -1.99
N SER A 153 -4.19 -5.13 -1.79
CA SER A 153 -4.61 -3.74 -2.04
C SER A 153 -4.96 -3.51 -3.51
N ALA A 154 -4.20 -4.12 -4.44
CA ALA A 154 -4.50 -4.13 -5.87
C ALA A 154 -5.80 -4.88 -6.19
N ALA A 155 -6.05 -6.03 -5.56
CA ALA A 155 -7.30 -6.77 -5.74
C ALA A 155 -8.52 -5.97 -5.27
N ILE A 156 -8.41 -5.29 -4.11
CA ILE A 156 -9.48 -4.42 -3.60
C ILE A 156 -9.67 -3.21 -4.53
N MET A 157 -8.58 -2.59 -5.00
CA MET A 157 -8.66 -1.47 -5.94
C MET A 157 -9.35 -1.89 -7.25
N TYR A 158 -9.01 -3.05 -7.81
CA TYR A 158 -9.65 -3.58 -9.01
C TYR A 158 -11.14 -3.82 -8.78
N GLY A 159 -11.52 -4.48 -7.68
CA GLY A 159 -12.91 -4.70 -7.30
C GLY A 159 -13.68 -3.38 -7.17
N GLN A 160 -13.10 -2.38 -6.51
CA GLN A 160 -13.72 -1.06 -6.36
C GLN A 160 -13.87 -0.32 -7.69
N LEU A 161 -12.87 -0.34 -8.56
CA LEU A 161 -12.94 0.36 -9.85
C LEU A 161 -13.92 -0.30 -10.82
N THR A 162 -14.09 -1.62 -10.74
CA THR A 162 -14.98 -2.37 -11.63
C THR A 162 -16.43 -2.41 -11.14
N THR A 163 -16.65 -2.51 -9.82
CA THR A 163 -18.00 -2.70 -9.25
C THR A 163 -18.53 -1.49 -8.47
N GLY A 164 -17.64 -0.57 -8.06
CA GLY A 164 -17.97 0.54 -7.15
C GLY A 164 -18.21 0.12 -5.70
N ARG A 165 -18.13 -1.17 -5.38
CA ARG A 165 -18.37 -1.70 -4.03
C ARG A 165 -17.15 -1.55 -3.13
N SER A 166 -17.43 -1.46 -1.83
CA SER A 166 -16.42 -1.46 -0.78
C SER A 166 -15.97 -2.88 -0.45
N ALA A 167 -14.72 -3.05 -0.02
CA ALA A 167 -14.28 -4.30 0.59
C ALA A 167 -14.84 -4.41 2.01
N THR A 168 -15.15 -5.64 2.43
CA THR A 168 -15.48 -5.94 3.84
C THR A 168 -14.34 -6.75 4.42
N ILE A 169 -13.78 -6.29 5.53
CA ILE A 169 -12.71 -6.96 6.26
C ILE A 169 -13.24 -7.29 7.65
N SER A 170 -13.15 -8.55 8.06
CA SER A 170 -13.43 -8.97 9.43
C SER A 170 -12.17 -9.54 10.04
N THR A 171 -11.87 -9.20 11.29
CA THR A 171 -10.67 -9.72 11.95
C THR A 171 -10.87 -9.79 13.47
N ARG A 172 -10.13 -10.70 14.11
CA ARG A 172 -10.13 -10.93 15.55
C ARG A 172 -8.73 -11.33 15.95
N ILE A 173 -8.17 -10.70 16.98
CA ILE A 173 -6.76 -10.91 17.38
C ILE A 173 -6.57 -11.98 18.46
N SER A 174 -7.62 -12.30 19.24
CA SER A 174 -7.63 -13.46 20.14
C SER A 174 -9.05 -13.79 20.59
N GLU A 175 -9.23 -14.93 21.26
CA GLU A 175 -10.51 -15.34 21.84
C GLU A 175 -11.07 -14.35 22.88
N GLU A 176 -10.22 -13.59 23.55
CA GLU A 176 -10.64 -12.59 24.54
C GLU A 176 -11.13 -11.29 23.88
N HIS A 177 -10.78 -11.06 22.62
CA HIS A 177 -11.15 -9.85 21.89
C HIS A 177 -12.42 -10.07 21.06
N LEU A 178 -13.25 -9.03 20.96
CA LEU A 178 -14.38 -9.01 20.03
C LEU A 178 -13.88 -9.00 18.59
N ALA A 179 -14.59 -9.69 17.72
CA ALA A 179 -14.36 -9.58 16.28
C ALA A 179 -14.81 -8.20 15.80
N ILE A 180 -13.99 -7.55 14.99
CA ILE A 180 -14.32 -6.30 14.32
C ILE A 180 -14.69 -6.58 12.86
N ARG A 181 -15.56 -5.73 12.30
CA ARG A 181 -15.92 -5.76 10.89
C ARG A 181 -15.88 -4.34 10.34
N ILE A 182 -15.05 -4.16 9.32
CA ILE A 182 -14.73 -2.89 8.67
C ILE A 182 -15.20 -2.95 7.23
N THR A 183 -15.89 -1.90 6.77
CA THR A 183 -16.19 -1.71 5.34
C THR A 183 -15.28 -0.61 4.84
N MET A 184 -14.44 -0.90 3.84
CA MET A 184 -13.38 0.00 3.41
C MET A 184 -13.50 0.34 1.92
N LYS A 185 -13.31 1.62 1.58
CA LYS A 185 -13.02 2.08 0.22
C LYS A 185 -11.60 2.64 0.15
N LEU A 186 -10.89 2.39 -0.94
CA LEU A 186 -9.61 3.02 -1.19
C LEU A 186 -9.82 4.44 -1.74
N ASP A 187 -9.18 5.41 -1.09
CA ASP A 187 -8.88 6.70 -1.68
C ASP A 187 -7.78 6.52 -2.72
N THR A 188 -8.20 6.45 -3.97
CA THR A 188 -7.38 6.28 -5.16
C THR A 188 -6.39 7.42 -5.41
N ARG A 189 -6.70 8.62 -4.91
CA ARG A 189 -5.86 9.81 -5.05
C ARG A 189 -4.76 9.85 -4.00
N ASN A 190 -5.12 9.55 -2.75
CA ASN A 190 -4.21 9.70 -1.61
C ASN A 190 -3.56 8.39 -1.15
N ASN A 191 -3.90 7.25 -1.78
CA ASN A 191 -3.39 5.90 -1.44
C ASN A 191 -3.63 5.53 0.04
N ARG A 192 -4.89 5.67 0.48
CA ARG A 192 -5.30 5.38 1.86
C ARG A 192 -6.63 4.61 1.89
N GLY A 193 -6.78 3.73 2.88
CA GLY A 193 -8.07 3.13 3.20
C GLY A 193 -8.96 4.11 3.97
N ASN A 194 -10.16 4.34 3.47
CA ASN A 194 -11.23 5.07 4.16
C ASN A 194 -12.23 4.03 4.70
N VAL A 195 -12.39 4.02 6.02
CA VAL A 195 -13.28 3.13 6.79
C VAL A 195 -14.49 3.91 7.28
#